data_AF-A0AAV2L6E5-F1
#
_entry.id   AF-A0AAV2L6E5-F1
#
_cell.length_a   1.000
_cell.length_b   1.000
_cell.length_c   1.000
_cell.angle_alpha   90.00
_cell.angle_beta   90.00
_cell.angle_gamma   90.00
#
_symmetry.space_group_name_H-M   'P 1'
#
loop_
_entity.id
_entity.type
_entity.pdbx_description
1 polymer ?
#
loop_
_entity_poly.entity_id
_entity_poly.type
_entity_poly.pdbx_seq_one_letter_code
_entity_poly.pdbx_strand_id
1 'polypeptide(L)'
;MPNSPGSLKHPPPSKKGFATEATLLETLPDVGTTVHVMAVLYLLSKQSTDFVALGHYPEEYFSEEIPKRRIKEFQTDLEELHNFIEERSKKLQLPYVYLDPQKMENSVAL
;
A
#
# COMPACT_ATOMS: atom_id res chain seq x y z
N MET A 1 3.87 15.65 -11.46
CA MET A 1 3.43 14.24 -11.42
C MET A 1 1.91 14.19 -11.61
N PRO A 2 1.39 13.51 -12.66
CA PRO A 2 -0.01 13.65 -13.06
C PRO A 2 -0.99 12.64 -12.44
N ASN A 3 -0.55 11.45 -12.03
CA ASN A 3 -1.46 10.39 -11.57
C ASN A 3 -2.10 10.68 -10.20
N SER A 4 -1.38 11.33 -9.29
CA SER A 4 -1.86 11.68 -7.94
C SER A 4 -1.13 12.92 -7.39
N PRO A 5 -1.29 14.10 -8.02
CA PRO A 5 -0.55 15.30 -7.62
C PRO A 5 -0.81 15.64 -6.14
N GLY A 6 0.25 15.85 -5.36
CA GLY A 6 0.13 16.18 -3.94
C GLY A 6 -0.43 17.58 -3.64
N SER A 7 -0.51 18.45 -4.66
CA SER A 7 -1.15 19.77 -4.60
C SER A 7 -1.52 20.24 -6.01
N LEU A 8 -2.37 21.27 -6.11
CA LEU A 8 -2.67 21.98 -7.36
C LEU A 8 -2.44 23.48 -7.15
N LYS A 9 -1.81 24.14 -8.13
CA LYS A 9 -1.45 25.58 -8.07
C LYS A 9 -2.56 26.52 -8.51
N HIS A 10 -3.57 25.99 -9.20
CA HIS A 10 -4.69 26.75 -9.73
C HIS A 10 -6.03 26.13 -9.27
N PRO A 11 -7.10 26.94 -9.18
CA PRO A 11 -8.43 26.43 -8.90
C PRO A 11 -8.94 25.54 -10.04
N PRO A 12 -9.97 24.70 -9.78
CA PRO A 12 -10.63 23.95 -10.82
C PRO A 12 -11.15 24.85 -11.96
N PRO A 13 -11.04 24.44 -13.23
CA PRO A 13 -11.59 25.21 -14.35
C PRO A 13 -13.10 25.43 -14.22
N SER A 14 -13.56 26.67 -14.43
CA SER A 14 -14.98 27.04 -14.30
C SER A 14 -15.79 26.92 -15.59
N LYS A 15 -15.13 26.68 -16.73
CA LYS A 15 -15.74 26.57 -18.06
C LYS A 15 -15.09 25.45 -18.87
N LYS A 16 -15.89 24.73 -19.65
CA LYS A 16 -15.41 23.71 -20.60
C LYS A 16 -14.69 24.38 -21.79
N GLY A 17 -13.73 23.68 -22.40
CA GLY A 17 -13.04 24.12 -23.62
C GLY A 17 -11.86 25.08 -23.43
N PHE A 18 -11.56 25.48 -22.19
CA PHE A 18 -10.44 26.39 -21.87
C PHE A 18 -9.20 25.68 -21.32
N ALA A 19 -9.31 24.41 -20.95
CA ALA A 19 -8.18 23.62 -20.49
C ALA A 19 -7.28 23.23 -21.66
N THR A 20 -6.00 23.59 -21.56
CA THR A 20 -4.93 23.23 -22.49
C THR A 20 -3.83 22.47 -21.76
N GLU A 21 -2.93 21.82 -22.49
CA GLU A 21 -1.75 21.17 -21.90
C GLU A 21 -0.89 22.16 -21.10
N ALA A 22 -0.71 23.39 -21.60
CA ALA A 22 0.02 24.43 -20.87
C ALA A 22 -0.64 24.76 -19.52
N THR A 23 -1.96 24.98 -19.51
CA THR A 23 -2.68 25.26 -18.24
C THR A 23 -2.67 24.06 -17.29
N LEU A 24 -2.61 22.83 -17.81
CA LEU A 24 -2.46 21.62 -16.99
C LEU A 24 -1.08 21.61 -16.32
N LEU A 25 -0.01 21.85 -17.08
CA LEU A 25 1.36 21.90 -16.57
C LEU A 25 1.55 23.03 -15.53
N GLU A 26 0.91 24.18 -15.75
CA GLU A 26 0.87 25.29 -14.78
C GLU A 26 0.11 24.93 -13.49
N THR A 27 -0.95 24.11 -13.60
CA THR A 27 -1.77 23.67 -12.46
C THR A 27 -1.07 22.60 -11.62
N LEU A 28 -0.25 21.75 -12.23
CA LEU A 28 0.49 20.70 -11.54
C LEU A 28 1.57 21.27 -10.59
N PRO A 29 1.97 20.53 -9.56
CA PRO A 29 3.03 20.95 -8.65
C PRO A 29 4.36 21.11 -9.41
N ASP A 30 5.20 22.04 -8.97
CA ASP A 30 6.58 22.13 -9.48
C ASP A 30 7.39 20.89 -9.13
N VAL A 31 8.60 20.85 -9.68
CA VAL A 31 9.57 19.79 -9.47
C VAL A 31 9.90 19.63 -7.98
N GLY A 32 10.10 20.73 -7.23
CA GLY A 32 10.46 20.67 -5.81
C GLY A 32 9.38 20.00 -4.97
N THR A 33 8.14 20.45 -5.13
CA THR A 33 6.97 19.87 -4.46
C THR A 33 6.75 18.41 -4.88
N THR A 34 6.89 18.12 -6.17
CA THR A 34 6.75 16.76 -6.70
C THR A 34 7.79 15.81 -6.10
N VAL A 35 9.06 16.19 -6.11
CA VAL A 35 10.16 15.37 -5.58
C VAL A 35 9.99 15.13 -4.09
N HIS A 36 9.59 16.15 -3.33
CA HIS A 36 9.34 16.01 -1.90
C HIS A 36 8.25 14.98 -1.60
N VAL A 37 7.09 15.08 -2.24
CA VAL A 37 5.98 14.11 -2.08
C VAL A 37 6.42 12.71 -2.51
N MET A 38 7.14 12.59 -3.63
CA MET A 38 7.65 11.29 -4.09
C MET A 38 8.64 10.67 -3.10
N ALA A 39 9.52 11.46 -2.49
CA ALA A 39 10.46 10.97 -1.49
C ALA A 39 9.75 10.47 -0.23
N VAL A 40 8.74 11.22 0.26
CA VAL A 40 7.92 10.82 1.40
C VAL A 40 7.17 9.52 1.10
N LEU A 41 6.44 9.44 -0.02
CA LEU A 41 5.70 8.24 -0.39
C LEU A 41 6.62 7.03 -0.62
N TYR A 42 7.80 7.25 -1.20
CA TYR A 42 8.79 6.19 -1.38
C TYR A 42 9.26 5.64 -0.04
N LEU A 43 9.53 6.51 0.94
CA LEU A 43 9.94 6.12 2.29
C LEU A 43 8.82 5.35 2.99
N LEU A 44 7.61 5.91 3.03
CA LEU A 44 6.45 5.32 3.73
C LEU A 44 5.92 4.04 3.07
N SER A 45 6.32 3.75 1.82
CA SER A 45 5.95 2.50 1.13
C SER A 45 6.98 1.38 1.34
N LYS A 46 8.04 1.61 2.13
CA LYS A 46 9.02 0.55 2.42
C LYS A 46 8.49 -0.36 3.51
N GLN A 47 8.76 -1.65 3.33
CA GLN A 47 8.61 -2.61 4.40
C GLN A 47 9.64 -2.29 5.49
N SER A 48 9.22 -2.31 6.76
CA SER A 48 10.14 -2.05 7.87
C SER A 48 11.19 -3.16 7.98
N THR A 49 12.36 -2.84 8.52
CA THR A 49 13.45 -3.82 8.72
C THR A 49 13.11 -4.88 9.78
N ASP A 50 12.19 -4.55 10.69
CA ASP A 50 11.67 -5.43 11.73
C ASP A 50 10.29 -5.99 11.37
N PHE A 51 9.98 -6.09 10.08
CA PHE A 51 8.71 -6.61 9.56
C PHE A 51 8.29 -7.93 10.21
N VAL A 52 7.06 -7.93 10.73
CA VAL A 52 6.37 -9.13 11.21
C VAL A 52 5.07 -9.27 10.45
N ALA A 53 4.95 -10.34 9.65
CA ALA A 53 3.74 -10.61 8.88
C ALA A 53 2.51 -10.82 9.78
N LEU A 54 1.32 -10.49 9.27
CA LEU A 54 0.06 -10.78 9.95
C LEU A 54 -0.02 -12.26 10.35
N GLY A 55 -0.41 -12.51 11.59
CA GLY A 55 -0.54 -13.88 12.12
C GLY A 55 0.78 -14.49 12.55
N HIS A 56 1.93 -13.84 12.30
CA HIS A 56 3.20 -14.22 12.90
C HIS A 56 3.36 -13.53 14.26
N TYR A 57 3.43 -14.34 15.32
CA TYR A 57 3.57 -13.86 16.70
C TYR A 57 4.86 -14.42 17.29
N PRO A 58 6.01 -13.73 17.14
CA PRO A 58 7.29 -14.19 17.68
C PRO A 58 7.31 -14.20 19.20
N GLU A 59 6.54 -13.30 19.83
CA GLU A 59 6.38 -13.23 21.27
C GLU A 59 5.26 -14.18 21.75
N GLU A 60 5.64 -15.20 22.52
CA GLU A 60 4.71 -16.20 23.06
C GLU A 60 3.99 -15.71 24.33
N TYR A 61 3.05 -14.78 24.18
CA TYR A 61 2.22 -14.32 25.30
C TYR A 61 1.16 -15.34 25.72
N PHE A 62 0.61 -16.09 24.76
CA PHE A 62 -0.33 -17.18 25.04
C PHE A 62 0.42 -18.48 25.27
N SER A 63 0.24 -19.05 26.47
CA SER A 63 0.87 -20.32 26.85
C SER A 63 -0.08 -21.51 26.69
N GLU A 64 -1.38 -21.23 26.73
CA GLU A 64 -2.43 -22.25 26.74
C GLU A 64 -2.62 -22.91 25.36
N GLU A 65 -3.02 -24.17 25.36
CA GLU A 65 -3.17 -24.96 24.12
C GLU A 65 -4.25 -24.41 23.18
N ILE A 66 -5.36 -23.92 23.73
CA ILE A 66 -6.51 -23.49 22.92
C ILE A 66 -6.15 -22.25 22.08
N PRO A 67 -5.63 -21.14 22.64
CA PRO A 67 -5.14 -20.01 21.85
C PRO A 67 -4.07 -20.41 20.83
N LYS A 68 -3.09 -21.25 21.22
CA LYS A 68 -2.04 -21.72 20.29
C LYS A 68 -2.63 -22.48 19.10
N ARG A 69 -3.66 -23.32 19.33
CA ARG A 69 -4.37 -24.00 18.25
C ARG A 69 -5.11 -23.01 17.35
N ARG A 70 -5.79 -22.01 17.91
CA ARG A 70 -6.49 -20.98 17.12
C ARG A 70 -5.54 -20.13 16.28
N ILE A 71 -4.36 -19.80 16.81
CA ILE A 71 -3.31 -19.11 16.05
C ILE A 71 -2.87 -19.94 14.85
N LYS A 72 -2.66 -21.25 15.02
CA LYS A 72 -2.30 -22.15 13.91
C LYS A 72 -3.39 -22.23 12.85
N GLU A 73 -4.65 -22.37 13.27
CA GLU A 73 -5.80 -22.35 12.34
C GLU A 73 -5.84 -21.05 11.54
N PHE A 74 -5.67 -19.90 12.21
CA PHE A 74 -5.60 -18.60 11.54
C PHE A 74 -4.43 -18.49 10.56
N GLN A 75 -3.25 -19.00 10.92
CA GLN A 75 -2.08 -19.02 10.03
C GLN A 75 -2.33 -19.87 8.77
N THR A 76 -3.00 -21.01 8.91
CA THR A 76 -3.41 -21.85 7.76
C THR A 76 -4.37 -21.10 6.84
N ASP A 77 -5.39 -20.43 7.39
CA ASP A 77 -6.34 -19.64 6.60
C ASP A 77 -5.65 -18.51 5.82
N LEU A 78 -4.64 -17.87 6.42
CA LEU A 78 -3.83 -16.84 5.75
C LEU A 78 -2.96 -17.42 4.64
N GLU A 79 -2.41 -18.62 4.80
CA GLU A 79 -1.63 -19.30 3.76
C GLU A 79 -2.50 -19.68 2.56
N GLU A 80 -3.72 -20.19 2.81
CA GLU A 80 -4.70 -20.46 1.75
C GLU A 80 -5.06 -19.18 0.99
N LEU A 81 -5.29 -18.07 1.71
CA LEU A 81 -5.56 -16.76 1.11
C LEU A 81 -4.39 -16.24 0.27
N HIS A 82 -3.16 -16.36 0.77
CA HIS A 82 -1.94 -15.99 0.03
C HIS A 82 -1.87 -16.75 -1.30
N ASN A 83 -2.02 -18.07 -1.26
CA ASN A 83 -1.98 -18.93 -2.45
C ASN A 83 -3.07 -18.55 -3.47
N PHE A 84 -4.28 -18.26 -3.00
CA PHE A 84 -5.35 -17.75 -3.86
C PHE A 84 -5.00 -16.42 -4.52
N ILE A 85 -4.44 -15.46 -3.77
CA ILE A 85 -4.02 -14.15 -4.28
C ILE A 85 -2.89 -14.29 -5.31
N GLU A 86 -1.90 -15.15 -5.05
CA GLU A 86 -0.81 -15.51 -5.97
C GLU A 86 -1.36 -16.01 -7.31
N GLU A 87 -2.23 -17.01 -7.29
CA GLU A 87 -2.82 -17.61 -8.50
C GLU A 87 -3.72 -16.66 -9.27
N ARG A 88 -4.50 -15.83 -8.56
CA ARG A 88 -5.29 -14.77 -9.18
C ARG A 88 -4.38 -13.73 -9.84
N SER A 89 -3.30 -13.34 -9.17
CA SER A 89 -2.39 -12.28 -9.62
C SER A 89 -1.63 -12.65 -10.89
N LYS A 90 -1.24 -13.92 -11.06
CA LYS A 90 -0.61 -14.44 -12.29
C LYS A 90 -1.45 -14.23 -13.56
N LYS A 91 -2.77 -14.04 -13.42
CA LYS A 91 -3.72 -13.88 -14.54
C LYS A 91 -4.02 -12.42 -14.87
N LEU A 92 -3.48 -11.46 -14.12
CA LEU A 92 -3.78 -10.04 -14.25
C LEU A 92 -2.57 -9.26 -14.77
N GLN A 93 -2.79 -8.33 -15.71
CA GLN A 93 -1.74 -7.44 -16.19
C GLN A 93 -1.24 -6.48 -15.09
N LEU A 94 -2.14 -6.10 -14.18
CA LEU A 94 -1.83 -5.27 -13.02
C LEU A 94 -2.33 -5.98 -11.75
N PRO A 95 -1.47 -6.74 -11.06
CA PRO A 95 -1.88 -7.52 -9.90
C PRO A 95 -2.10 -6.64 -8.67
N TYR A 96 -3.15 -6.93 -7.91
CA TYR A 96 -3.41 -6.31 -6.62
C TYR A 96 -2.81 -7.17 -5.49
N VAL A 97 -1.67 -6.73 -4.95
CA VAL A 97 -0.87 -7.49 -3.97
C VAL A 97 -0.85 -6.87 -2.57
N TYR A 98 -1.52 -5.74 -2.36
CA TYR A 98 -1.43 -4.96 -1.12
C TYR A 98 -2.07 -5.65 0.09
N LEU A 99 -3.01 -6.58 -0.12
CA LEU A 99 -3.66 -7.37 0.93
C LEU A 99 -3.19 -8.84 0.95
N ASP A 100 -2.03 -9.11 0.38
CA ASP A 100 -1.37 -10.40 0.53
C ASP A 100 -0.90 -10.56 1.99
N PRO A 101 -1.36 -11.59 2.73
CA PRO A 101 -0.97 -11.80 4.13
C PRO A 101 0.55 -11.83 4.37
N GLN A 102 1.34 -12.27 3.37
CA GLN A 102 2.80 -12.29 3.49
C GLN A 102 3.46 -10.91 3.35
N LYS A 103 2.71 -9.90 2.91
CA LYS A 103 3.19 -8.52 2.72
C LYS A 103 2.56 -7.54 3.70
N MET A 104 1.62 -7.99 4.51
CA MET A 104 0.89 -7.16 5.45
C MET A 104 1.50 -7.29 6.84
N GLU A 105 1.83 -6.16 7.46
CA GLU A 105 2.36 -6.14 8.84
C GLU A 105 1.27 -6.45 9.87
N ASN A 106 1.69 -7.01 10.99
CA ASN A 106 0.84 -7.31 12.14
C ASN A 106 0.40 -6.03 12.89
N SER A 107 1.09 -4.91 12.67
CA SER A 107 0.83 -3.60 13.30
C SER A 107 1.15 -2.45 12.33
N VAL A 108 0.96 -1.20 12.77
CA VAL A 108 1.39 -0.01 12.03
C VAL A 108 2.76 0.41 12.58
N ALA A 109 3.83 0.11 11.85
CA ALA A 109 5.21 0.40 12.28
C ALA A 109 5.91 1.49 11.44
N LEU A 110 5.32 1.92 10.32
CA LEU A 110 5.81 3.00 9.45
C LEU A 110 4.68 3.87 8.89
#